data_AF-A0A0R1TP18-F1
#
_entry.id   AF-A0A0R1TP18-F1
#
_cell.length_a   1.000
_cell.length_b   1.000
_cell.length_c   1.000
_cell.angle_alpha   90.00
_cell.angle_beta   90.00
_cell.angle_gamma   90.00
#
_symmetry.space_group_name_H-M   'P 1'
#
loop_
_entity.id
_entity.type
_entity.pdbx_description
1 polymer ?
#
loop_
_entity_poly.entity_id
_entity_poly.type
_entity_poly.pdbx_seq_one_letter_code
_entity_poly.pdbx_strand_id
1 'polypeptide(L)'
;MKKHLTWLAWAFFLVLIPAVLIASFNFNYQAPLAKLLAYDLGIIAFVLWVEIAWIKLKPHWVEKTIGVDTLYKVISFLGVIALLGAGLHQMIAESASTLIKTTGIIAWLLALVIAIYGLIALATKIPSRKVKLNRVIKAVVNILAILVVALIWIHVNVIPAIASIRPFMITFNIYAIFAFGCQLFGWYRKRH
;
A
#
# COMPACT_ATOMS: atom_id res chain seq x y z
N MET A 1 20.72 18.76 14.49
CA MET A 1 19.63 18.12 15.28
C MET A 1 18.37 17.77 14.47
N LYS A 2 17.77 18.64 13.63
CA LYS A 2 16.50 18.34 12.93
C LYS A 2 16.54 17.14 11.96
N LYS A 3 17.66 16.91 11.26
CA LYS A 3 17.79 15.85 10.24
C LYS A 3 17.69 14.43 10.82
N HIS A 4 18.26 14.18 12.01
CA HIS A 4 18.20 12.86 12.67
C HIS A 4 16.77 12.52 13.11
N LEU A 5 16.03 13.50 13.61
CA LEU A 5 14.64 13.31 14.02
C LEU A 5 13.74 12.94 12.83
N THR A 6 14.01 13.50 11.65
CA THR A 6 13.32 13.11 10.41
C THR A 6 13.63 11.67 10.00
N TRP A 7 14.90 11.26 10.05
CA TRP A 7 15.26 9.88 9.71
C TRP A 7 14.63 8.88 10.68
N LEU A 8 14.59 9.22 11.98
CA LEU A 8 13.89 8.42 12.98
C LEU A 8 12.38 8.35 12.70
N ALA A 9 11.76 9.45 12.27
CA ALA A 9 10.36 9.45 11.86
C ALA A 9 10.13 8.52 10.65
N TRP A 10 10.96 8.60 9.60
CA TRP A 10 10.84 7.70 8.45
C TRP A 10 11.09 6.24 8.80
N ALA A 11 12.07 5.95 9.66
CA ALA A 11 12.31 4.60 10.16
C ALA A 11 11.12 4.08 10.97
N PHE A 12 10.49 4.94 11.78
CA PHE A 12 9.28 4.60 12.51
C PHE A 12 8.15 4.20 11.56
N PHE A 13 7.87 4.99 10.52
CA PHE A 13 6.85 4.63 9.52
C PHE A 13 7.22 3.31 8.83
N LEU A 14 8.38 3.26 8.16
CA LEU A 14 8.76 2.15 7.29
C LEU A 14 9.05 0.83 8.01
N VAL A 15 9.35 0.84 9.31
CA VAL A 15 9.72 -0.37 10.07
C VAL A 15 8.68 -0.67 11.13
N LEU A 16 8.30 0.30 11.97
CA LEU A 16 7.44 0.01 13.12
C LEU A 16 5.99 -0.27 12.69
N ILE A 17 5.45 0.48 11.73
CA ILE A 17 4.06 0.28 11.29
C ILE A 17 3.86 -1.11 10.66
N PRO A 18 4.75 -1.59 9.76
CA PRO A 18 4.72 -2.98 9.32
C PRO A 18 4.93 -3.98 10.47
N ALA A 19 5.90 -3.72 11.35
CA ALA A 19 6.22 -4.62 12.45
C ALA A 19 5.05 -4.86 13.41
N VAL A 20 4.20 -3.86 13.67
CA VAL A 20 2.99 -4.02 14.50
C VAL A 20 2.04 -5.04 13.87
N LEU A 21 1.78 -4.93 12.56
CA LEU A 21 0.86 -5.83 11.89
C LEU A 21 1.46 -7.24 11.75
N ILE A 22 2.75 -7.35 11.42
CA ILE A 22 3.50 -8.62 11.40
C ILE A 22 3.45 -9.30 12.78
N ALA A 23 3.78 -8.58 13.85
CA ALA A 23 3.78 -9.13 15.21
C ALA A 23 2.38 -9.61 15.62
N SER A 24 1.33 -8.83 15.28
CA SER A 24 -0.05 -9.23 15.55
C SER A 24 -0.46 -10.52 14.83
N PHE A 25 0.15 -10.82 13.68
CA PHE A 25 -0.05 -12.07 12.93
C PHE A 25 0.82 -13.21 13.50
N ASN A 26 2.14 -13.04 13.51
CA ASN A 26 3.11 -14.08 13.86
C ASN A 26 3.02 -14.57 15.30
N PHE A 27 2.56 -13.74 16.25
CA PHE A 27 2.31 -14.20 17.62
C PHE A 27 1.05 -15.07 17.76
N ASN A 28 0.15 -15.04 16.78
CA ASN A 28 -1.16 -15.69 16.85
C ASN A 28 -1.37 -16.75 15.75
N TYR A 29 -0.39 -16.95 14.86
CA TYR A 29 -0.47 -17.94 13.78
C TYR A 29 0.78 -18.83 13.76
N GLN A 30 0.59 -20.12 13.96
CA GLN A 30 1.67 -21.10 14.00
C GLN A 30 1.83 -21.74 12.63
N ALA A 31 2.96 -21.48 11.97
CA ALA A 31 3.29 -22.09 10.68
C ALA A 31 4.81 -22.20 10.50
N PRO A 32 5.30 -23.05 9.58
CA PRO A 32 6.71 -23.09 9.23
C PRO A 32 7.23 -21.71 8.77
N LEU A 33 8.50 -21.42 9.05
CA LEU A 33 9.12 -20.13 8.75
C LEU A 33 8.93 -19.68 7.29
N ALA A 34 9.05 -20.61 6.34
CA ALA A 34 8.83 -20.30 4.92
C ALA A 34 7.40 -19.83 4.60
N LYS A 35 6.39 -20.38 5.30
CA LYS A 35 4.99 -19.94 5.14
C LYS A 35 4.76 -18.59 5.82
N LEU A 36 5.34 -18.36 7.01
CA LEU A 36 5.29 -17.07 7.68
C LEU A 36 5.93 -15.97 6.84
N LEU A 37 7.11 -16.22 6.26
CA LEU A 37 7.77 -15.27 5.37
C LEU A 37 6.89 -14.89 4.18
N ALA A 38 6.19 -15.84 3.58
CA ALA A 38 5.25 -15.56 2.49
C ALA A 38 4.14 -14.60 2.96
N TYR A 39 3.55 -14.83 4.13
CA TYR A 39 2.51 -13.94 4.69
C TYR A 39 3.07 -12.56 5.06
N ASP A 40 4.25 -12.50 5.68
CA ASP A 40 4.91 -11.26 6.06
C ASP A 40 5.20 -10.37 4.84
N LEU A 41 5.61 -10.95 3.71
CA LEU A 41 5.76 -10.20 2.46
C LEU A 41 4.45 -9.57 1.97
N GLY A 42 3.33 -10.29 2.10
CA GLY A 42 1.99 -9.77 1.78
C GLY A 42 1.57 -8.65 2.74
N ILE A 43 1.84 -8.81 4.03
CA ILE A 43 1.57 -7.80 5.07
C ILE A 43 2.40 -6.54 4.81
N ILE A 44 3.70 -6.67 4.55
CA ILE A 44 4.59 -5.54 4.23
C ILE A 44 4.07 -4.80 3.00
N ALA A 45 3.74 -5.51 1.93
CA ALA A 45 3.20 -4.90 0.72
C ALA A 45 1.91 -4.10 0.98
N PHE A 46 0.98 -4.67 1.75
CA PHE A 46 -0.24 -3.99 2.16
C PHE A 46 0.05 -2.71 2.95
N VAL A 47 0.91 -2.78 3.96
CA VAL A 47 1.25 -1.62 4.79
C VAL A 47 1.91 -0.52 3.97
N LEU A 48 2.81 -0.86 3.06
CA LEU A 48 3.42 0.13 2.16
C LEU A 48 2.37 0.84 1.28
N TRP A 49 1.32 0.16 0.83
CA TRP A 49 0.21 0.82 0.13
C TRP A 49 -0.62 1.73 1.04
N VAL A 50 -0.82 1.37 2.30
CA VAL A 50 -1.46 2.22 3.32
C VAL A 50 -0.64 3.51 3.52
N GLU A 51 0.68 3.37 3.68
CA GLU A 51 1.59 4.52 3.83
C GLU A 51 1.58 5.41 2.60
N ILE A 52 1.63 4.83 1.40
CA ILE A 52 1.52 5.58 0.14
C ILE A 52 0.21 6.38 0.09
N ALA A 53 -0.92 5.80 0.54
CA ALA A 53 -2.19 6.51 0.59
C ALA A 53 -2.13 7.76 1.49
N TRP A 54 -1.48 7.65 2.64
CA TRP A 54 -1.29 8.77 3.57
C TRP A 54 -0.27 9.80 3.04
N ILE A 55 0.89 9.37 2.55
CA ILE A 55 1.94 10.25 2.01
C ILE A 55 1.40 11.09 0.83
N LYS A 56 0.52 10.51 0.00
CA LYS A 56 -0.15 11.21 -1.11
C LYS A 56 -1.00 12.41 -0.66
N LEU A 57 -1.41 12.49 0.60
CA LEU A 57 -2.09 13.67 1.15
C LEU A 57 -1.16 14.88 1.31
N LYS A 58 0.15 14.68 1.23
CA LYS A 58 1.19 15.69 1.46
C LYS A 58 1.06 16.34 2.84
N PRO A 59 1.28 15.59 3.93
CA PRO A 59 1.32 16.18 5.27
C PRO A 59 2.39 17.28 5.30
N HIS A 60 2.07 18.43 5.91
CA HIS A 60 2.90 19.63 5.83
C HIS A 60 4.36 19.41 6.25
N TRP A 61 4.58 18.63 7.31
CA TRP A 61 5.94 18.33 7.79
C TRP A 61 6.73 17.46 6.79
N VAL A 62 6.08 16.52 6.11
CA VAL A 62 6.72 15.64 5.12
C VAL A 62 7.15 16.47 3.91
N GLU A 63 6.22 17.27 3.38
CA GLU A 63 6.47 18.15 2.24
C GLU A 63 7.60 19.15 2.53
N LYS A 64 7.58 19.76 3.72
CA LYS A 64 8.62 20.69 4.17
C LYS A 64 10.00 20.03 4.32
N THR A 65 10.05 18.74 4.64
CA THR A 65 11.32 18.09 4.97
C THR A 65 12.03 17.50 3.75
N ILE A 66 11.31 16.86 2.83
CA ILE A 66 11.93 16.21 1.67
C ILE A 66 11.59 16.89 0.33
N GLY A 67 10.62 17.80 0.31
CA GLY A 67 10.14 18.45 -0.91
C GLY A 67 9.20 17.59 -1.74
N VAL A 68 8.33 18.24 -2.51
CA VAL A 68 7.29 17.58 -3.33
C VAL A 68 7.87 16.64 -4.38
N ASP A 69 8.98 17.02 -5.01
CA ASP A 69 9.60 16.20 -6.07
C ASP A 69 10.18 14.90 -5.51
N THR A 70 10.88 14.97 -4.38
CA THR A 70 11.39 13.79 -3.67
C THR A 70 10.23 12.93 -3.16
N LEU A 71 9.15 13.54 -2.69
CA LEU A 71 7.96 12.83 -2.22
C LEU A 71 7.39 11.88 -3.30
N TYR A 72 7.30 12.34 -4.55
CA TYR A 72 6.82 11.49 -5.65
C TYR A 72 7.80 10.35 -5.96
N LYS A 73 9.12 10.58 -5.85
CA LYS A 73 10.12 9.52 -5.99
C LYS A 73 9.97 8.47 -4.88
N VAL A 74 9.77 8.89 -3.64
CA VAL A 74 9.53 7.99 -2.50
C VAL A 74 8.25 7.18 -2.73
N ILE A 75 7.14 7.81 -3.11
CA ILE A 75 5.89 7.10 -3.41
C ILE A 75 6.10 6.05 -4.51
N SER A 76 6.78 6.40 -5.60
CA SER A 76 7.05 5.45 -6.69
C SER A 76 7.96 4.31 -6.22
N PHE A 77 9.00 4.60 -5.44
CA PHE A 77 9.91 3.59 -4.91
C PHE A 77 9.22 2.61 -3.96
N LEU A 78 8.46 3.12 -2.98
CA LEU A 78 7.65 2.29 -2.08
C LEU A 78 6.62 1.47 -2.86
N GLY A 79 6.02 2.05 -3.90
CA GLY A 79 5.07 1.35 -4.76
C GLY A 79 5.69 0.16 -5.48
N VAL A 80 6.93 0.29 -5.95
CA VAL A 80 7.68 -0.81 -6.56
C VAL A 80 8.04 -1.88 -5.52
N ILE A 81 8.52 -1.49 -4.33
CA ILE A 81 8.81 -2.45 -3.25
C ILE A 81 7.54 -3.23 -2.87
N ALA A 82 6.42 -2.54 -2.67
CA ALA A 82 5.14 -3.16 -2.35
C ALA A 82 4.71 -4.14 -3.44
N LEU A 83 4.84 -3.76 -4.72
CA LEU A 83 4.50 -4.61 -5.86
C LEU A 83 5.37 -5.87 -5.93
N LEU A 84 6.69 -5.74 -5.69
CA LEU A 84 7.62 -6.86 -5.64
C LEU A 84 7.31 -7.79 -4.45
N GLY A 85 7.08 -7.23 -3.26
CA GLY A 85 6.69 -7.99 -2.07
C GLY A 85 5.39 -8.76 -2.28
N ALA A 86 4.37 -8.14 -2.87
CA ALA A 86 3.12 -8.79 -3.22
C ALA A 86 3.30 -9.87 -4.30
N GLY A 87 4.18 -9.63 -5.29
CA GLY A 87 4.50 -10.61 -6.32
C GLY A 87 5.20 -11.85 -5.74
N LEU A 88 6.19 -11.65 -4.87
CA LEU A 88 6.86 -12.74 -4.15
C LEU A 88 5.89 -13.50 -3.25
N HIS A 89 5.03 -12.78 -2.50
CA HIS A 89 3.95 -13.38 -1.73
C HIS A 89 3.09 -14.29 -2.61
N GLN A 90 2.66 -13.82 -3.78
CA GLN A 90 1.82 -14.59 -4.71
C GLN A 90 2.53 -15.83 -5.29
N MET A 91 3.85 -15.76 -5.49
CA MET A 91 4.65 -16.87 -6.02
C MET A 91 4.92 -17.96 -4.97
N ILE A 92 5.03 -17.57 -3.70
CA ILE A 92 5.44 -18.47 -2.60
C ILE A 92 4.21 -18.98 -1.83
N ALA A 93 3.18 -18.16 -1.67
CA ALA A 93 2.00 -18.51 -0.88
C ALA A 93 1.10 -19.50 -1.62
N GLU A 94 0.79 -20.60 -0.95
CA GLU A 94 -0.22 -21.56 -1.41
C GLU A 94 -1.62 -20.97 -1.18
N SER A 95 -2.45 -20.97 -2.23
CA SER A 95 -3.85 -20.52 -2.12
C SER A 95 -4.76 -21.69 -1.76
N ALA A 96 -5.52 -21.54 -0.67
CA ALA A 96 -6.47 -22.57 -0.22
C ALA A 96 -7.75 -22.66 -1.06
N SER A 97 -8.07 -21.64 -1.87
CA SER A 97 -9.25 -21.62 -2.74
C SER A 97 -9.08 -20.72 -3.97
N THR A 98 -9.90 -20.94 -5.00
CA THR A 98 -9.94 -20.11 -6.21
C THR A 98 -10.30 -18.66 -5.90
N LEU A 99 -11.19 -18.40 -4.94
CA LEU A 99 -11.59 -17.04 -4.57
C LEU A 99 -10.42 -16.25 -3.96
N ILE A 100 -9.67 -16.89 -3.05
CA ILE A 100 -8.46 -16.32 -2.44
C ILE A 100 -7.44 -15.98 -3.53
N LYS A 101 -7.18 -16.95 -4.43
CA LYS A 101 -6.22 -16.78 -5.53
C LYS A 101 -6.62 -15.63 -6.47
N THR A 102 -7.88 -15.60 -6.91
CA THR A 102 -8.37 -14.61 -7.88
C THR A 102 -8.38 -13.20 -7.32
N THR A 103 -8.81 -13.00 -6.08
CA THR A 103 -8.80 -11.68 -5.42
C THR A 103 -7.38 -11.12 -5.30
N GLY A 104 -6.40 -11.97 -4.93
CA GLY A 104 -4.99 -11.61 -4.87
C GLY A 104 -4.41 -11.24 -6.24
N ILE A 105 -4.65 -12.06 -7.27
CA ILE A 105 -4.17 -11.81 -8.64
C ILE A 105 -4.72 -10.49 -9.18
N ILE A 106 -6.02 -10.24 -9.03
CA ILE A 106 -6.64 -9.00 -9.55
C ILE A 106 -6.06 -7.78 -8.82
N ALA A 107 -5.92 -7.83 -7.50
CA ALA A 107 -5.30 -6.75 -6.74
C ALA A 107 -3.87 -6.45 -7.23
N TRP A 108 -3.07 -7.49 -7.44
CA TRP A 108 -1.68 -7.35 -7.91
C TRP A 108 -1.61 -6.78 -9.33
N LEU A 109 -2.45 -7.24 -10.26
CA LEU A 109 -2.52 -6.69 -11.63
C LEU A 109 -2.92 -5.22 -11.66
N LEU A 110 -3.92 -4.82 -10.84
CA LEU A 110 -4.29 -3.42 -10.72
C LEU A 110 -3.15 -2.57 -10.14
N ALA A 111 -2.43 -3.10 -9.14
CA ALA A 111 -1.26 -2.44 -8.58
C ALA A 111 -0.12 -2.28 -9.60
N LEU A 112 0.10 -3.29 -10.45
CA LEU A 112 1.07 -3.24 -11.55
C LEU A 112 0.73 -2.12 -12.54
N VAL A 113 -0.54 -1.99 -12.95
CA VAL A 113 -1.00 -0.90 -13.83
C VAL A 113 -0.73 0.47 -13.20
N ILE A 114 -1.04 0.64 -11.91
CA ILE A 114 -0.76 1.88 -11.17
C ILE A 114 0.74 2.19 -11.13
N ALA A 115 1.57 1.17 -10.88
CA ALA A 115 3.02 1.32 -10.82
C ALA A 115 3.62 1.73 -12.18
N ILE A 116 3.21 1.07 -13.27
CA ILE A 116 3.63 1.41 -14.63
C ILE A 116 3.27 2.87 -14.95
N TYR A 117 2.03 3.28 -14.65
CA TYR A 117 1.62 4.68 -14.82
C TYR A 117 2.51 5.64 -14.01
N GLY A 118 2.79 5.31 -12.74
CA GLY A 118 3.63 6.12 -11.86
C GLY A 118 5.05 6.30 -12.40
N LEU A 119 5.65 5.24 -12.94
CA LEU A 119 6.98 5.27 -13.57
C LEU A 119 7.00 6.12 -14.83
N ILE A 120 6.01 5.95 -15.72
CA ILE A 120 5.88 6.77 -16.93
C ILE A 120 5.70 8.25 -16.57
N ALA A 121 4.85 8.55 -15.58
CA ALA A 121 4.60 9.92 -15.13
C ALA A 121 5.87 10.58 -14.55
N LEU A 122 6.69 9.81 -13.84
CA LEU A 122 7.97 10.26 -13.31
C LEU A 122 9.00 10.52 -14.43
N ALA A 123 9.07 9.63 -15.43
CA ALA A 123 10.02 9.73 -16.53
C ALA A 123 9.70 10.88 -17.50
N THR A 124 8.42 11.16 -17.75
CA THR A 124 7.99 12.05 -18.83
C THR A 124 7.78 13.51 -18.42
N LYS A 125 7.83 13.85 -17.12
CA LYS A 125 7.47 15.19 -16.59
C LYS A 125 6.26 15.79 -17.34
N ILE A 126 5.16 15.03 -17.44
CA ILE A 126 4.06 15.27 -18.39
C ILE A 126 3.74 16.78 -18.52
N PRO A 127 4.06 17.41 -19.67
CA PRO A 127 3.94 18.86 -19.81
C PRO A 127 2.48 19.31 -19.71
N SER A 128 2.29 20.49 -19.14
CA SER A 128 1.02 21.11 -18.75
C SER A 128 -0.04 21.27 -19.86
N ARG A 129 0.25 20.93 -21.13
CA ARG A 129 -0.69 21.14 -22.26
C ARG A 129 -1.86 20.15 -22.36
N LYS A 130 -1.92 19.08 -21.57
CA LYS A 130 -3.06 18.13 -21.53
C LYS A 130 -3.75 18.05 -20.15
N VAL A 131 -4.01 19.20 -19.51
CA VAL A 131 -4.53 19.30 -18.13
C VAL A 131 -5.78 18.45 -17.87
N LYS A 132 -6.75 18.43 -18.80
CA LYS A 132 -8.00 17.66 -18.64
C LYS A 132 -7.77 16.15 -18.68
N LEU A 133 -6.99 15.64 -19.65
CA LEU A 133 -6.65 14.22 -19.75
C LEU A 133 -5.86 13.75 -18.53
N ASN A 134 -4.92 14.57 -18.03
CA ASN A 134 -4.16 14.29 -16.83
C ASN A 134 -5.07 14.19 -15.58
N ARG A 135 -6.14 15.01 -15.51
CA ARG A 135 -7.11 14.96 -14.40
C ARG A 135 -7.92 13.67 -14.41
N VAL A 136 -8.42 13.24 -15.58
CA VAL A 136 -9.19 11.98 -15.71
C VAL A 136 -8.32 10.79 -15.35
N ILE A 137 -7.11 10.70 -15.90
CA ILE A 137 -6.19 9.59 -15.61
C ILE A 137 -5.86 9.54 -14.12
N LYS A 138 -5.57 10.68 -13.48
CA LYS A 138 -5.33 10.74 -12.02
C LYS A 138 -6.54 10.27 -11.20
N ALA A 139 -7.76 10.58 -11.66
CA ALA A 139 -8.98 10.10 -11.00
C ALA A 139 -9.13 8.58 -11.15
N VAL A 140 -8.91 8.03 -12.35
CA VAL A 140 -8.93 6.58 -12.61
C VAL A 140 -7.88 5.88 -11.73
N VAL A 141 -6.64 6.36 -11.71
CA VAL A 141 -5.57 5.80 -10.87
C VAL A 141 -5.93 5.83 -9.37
N ASN A 142 -6.62 6.87 -8.91
CA ASN A 142 -7.11 6.92 -7.53
C ASN A 142 -8.19 5.88 -7.26
N ILE A 143 -9.14 5.69 -8.19
CA ILE A 143 -10.17 4.65 -8.10
C ILE A 143 -9.52 3.26 -8.09
N LEU A 144 -8.56 3.01 -8.99
CA LEU A 144 -7.82 1.75 -9.01
C LEU A 144 -7.08 1.52 -7.68
N ALA A 145 -6.47 2.55 -7.09
CA ALA A 145 -5.82 2.42 -5.79
C ALA A 145 -6.79 2.09 -4.65
N ILE A 146 -8.03 2.61 -4.70
CA ILE A 146 -9.10 2.23 -3.76
C ILE A 146 -9.49 0.77 -3.99
N LEU A 147 -9.67 0.36 -5.25
CA LEU A 147 -10.02 -1.01 -5.60
C LEU A 147 -8.94 -2.02 -5.18
N VAL A 148 -7.65 -1.66 -5.31
CA VAL A 148 -6.54 -2.50 -4.82
C VAL A 148 -6.68 -2.74 -3.31
N VAL A 149 -6.84 -1.68 -2.52
CA VAL A 149 -7.00 -1.81 -1.04
C VAL A 149 -8.26 -2.61 -0.70
N ALA A 150 -9.37 -2.39 -1.42
CA ALA A 150 -10.60 -3.15 -1.23
C ALA A 150 -10.45 -4.64 -1.57
N LEU A 151 -9.78 -4.98 -2.66
CA LEU A 151 -9.53 -6.36 -3.04
C LEU A 151 -8.59 -7.05 -2.07
N ILE A 152 -7.58 -6.36 -1.54
CA ILE A 152 -6.70 -6.91 -0.49
C ILE A 152 -7.49 -7.14 0.80
N TRP A 153 -8.34 -6.19 1.17
CA TRP A 153 -9.22 -6.34 2.33
C TRP A 153 -10.13 -7.56 2.18
N ILE A 154 -10.79 -7.71 1.02
CA ILE A 154 -11.59 -8.91 0.72
C ILE A 154 -10.71 -10.16 0.77
N HIS A 155 -9.57 -10.16 0.06
CA HIS A 155 -8.63 -11.28 -0.03
C HIS A 155 -8.26 -11.82 1.35
N VAL A 156 -7.90 -10.96 2.30
CA VAL A 156 -7.56 -11.37 3.67
C VAL A 156 -8.78 -11.90 4.44
N ASN A 157 -9.93 -11.23 4.33
CA ASN A 157 -11.15 -11.63 5.03
C ASN A 157 -11.73 -12.97 4.53
N VAL A 158 -11.51 -13.33 3.26
CA VAL A 158 -11.97 -14.61 2.71
C VAL A 158 -11.04 -15.78 3.00
N ILE A 159 -9.94 -15.58 3.74
CA ILE A 159 -9.05 -16.66 4.21
C ILE A 159 -9.46 -17.03 5.64
N PRO A 160 -10.23 -18.11 5.88
CA PRO A 160 -10.83 -18.36 7.20
C PRO A 160 -9.80 -18.52 8.32
N ALA A 161 -8.67 -19.16 8.02
CA ALA A 161 -7.57 -19.36 8.96
C ALA A 161 -6.91 -18.05 9.41
N ILE A 162 -6.93 -17.01 8.57
CA ILE A 162 -6.39 -15.68 8.89
C ILE A 162 -7.47 -14.82 9.53
N ALA A 163 -8.69 -14.87 8.98
CA ALA A 163 -9.84 -14.11 9.48
C ALA A 163 -10.22 -14.44 10.93
N SER A 164 -9.86 -15.63 11.42
CA SER A 164 -10.05 -16.03 12.82
C SER A 164 -9.06 -15.38 13.80
N ILE A 165 -7.96 -14.81 13.32
CA ILE A 165 -6.90 -14.19 14.15
C ILE A 165 -7.34 -12.78 14.55
N ARG A 166 -8.04 -12.65 15.68
CA ARG A 166 -8.65 -11.38 16.10
C ARG A 166 -7.66 -10.20 16.22
N PRO A 167 -6.49 -10.32 16.89
CA PRO A 167 -5.57 -9.18 17.03
C PRO A 167 -5.06 -8.67 15.68
N PHE A 168 -4.77 -9.59 14.76
CA PHE A 168 -4.38 -9.27 13.39
C PHE A 168 -5.52 -8.59 12.63
N MET A 169 -6.72 -9.17 12.63
CA MET A 169 -7.85 -8.64 11.87
C MET A 169 -8.29 -7.26 12.34
N ILE A 170 -8.26 -6.99 13.65
CA ILE A 170 -8.56 -5.65 14.19
C ILE A 170 -7.54 -4.63 13.65
N THR A 171 -6.25 -4.93 13.76
CA THR A 171 -5.17 -4.05 13.31
C THR A 171 -5.21 -3.84 11.80
N PHE A 172 -5.38 -4.92 11.04
CA PHE A 172 -5.53 -4.91 9.58
C PHE A 172 -6.72 -4.04 9.13
N ASN A 173 -7.88 -4.18 9.79
CA ASN A 173 -9.06 -3.38 9.48
C ASN A 173 -8.87 -1.90 9.78
N ILE A 174 -8.20 -1.54 10.89
CA ILE A 174 -7.85 -0.14 11.20
C ILE A 174 -6.99 0.44 10.07
N TYR A 175 -5.98 -0.30 9.61
CA TYR A 175 -5.09 0.13 8.52
C TYR A 175 -5.85 0.29 7.19
N ALA A 176 -6.75 -0.64 6.87
CA ALA A 176 -7.59 -0.56 5.67
C ALA A 176 -8.52 0.65 5.71
N ILE A 177 -9.22 0.86 6.83
CA ILE A 177 -10.10 2.04 7.04
C ILE A 177 -9.30 3.33 6.91
N PHE A 178 -8.10 3.39 7.50
CA PHE A 178 -7.23 4.54 7.39
C PHE A 178 -6.80 4.82 5.95
N ALA A 179 -6.42 3.79 5.19
CA ALA A 179 -6.08 3.93 3.78
C ALA A 179 -7.26 4.45 2.94
N PHE A 180 -8.47 3.89 3.15
CA PHE A 180 -9.68 4.38 2.49
C PHE A 180 -9.98 5.83 2.86
N GLY A 181 -9.91 6.17 4.15
CA GLY A 181 -10.09 7.53 4.64
C GLY A 181 -9.13 8.51 3.97
N CYS A 182 -7.85 8.14 3.85
CA CYS A 182 -6.85 8.95 3.15
C CYS A 182 -7.19 9.12 1.67
N GLN A 183 -7.58 8.06 0.97
CA GLN A 183 -7.90 8.13 -0.46
C GLN A 183 -9.16 8.96 -0.73
N LEU A 184 -10.20 8.82 0.11
CA LEU A 184 -11.44 9.59 0.01
C LEU A 184 -11.22 11.07 0.34
N PHE A 185 -10.51 11.37 1.43
CA PHE A 185 -10.17 12.73 1.80
C PHE A 185 -9.32 13.42 0.73
N GLY A 186 -8.30 12.72 0.21
CA GLY A 186 -7.46 13.22 -0.86
C GLY A 186 -8.19 13.46 -2.18
N TRP A 187 -9.30 12.75 -2.41
CA TRP A 187 -10.20 12.96 -3.54
C TRP A 187 -11.12 14.17 -3.31
N TYR A 188 -11.70 14.29 -2.11
CA TYR A 188 -12.54 15.43 -1.72
C TYR A 188 -11.78 16.76 -1.82
N ARG A 189 -10.58 16.85 -1.24
CA ARG A 189 -9.71 18.04 -1.25
C ARG A 189 -9.26 18.49 -2.65
N LYS A 190 -9.39 17.66 -3.68
CA LYS A 190 -9.02 18.01 -5.07
C LYS A 190 -10.21 18.59 -5.85
N ARG A 191 -11.43 18.52 -5.30
CA ARG A 191 -12.67 18.94 -5.96
C ARG A 191 -13.30 20.17 -5.31
N HIS A 192 -12.98 20.43 -4.05
CA HIS A 192 -13.39 21.59 -3.26
C HIS A 192 -12.14 22.28 -2.73
#